data_AF-A0A1V4THT7-F1
#
_entry.id   AF-A0A1V4THT7-F1
#
_cell.length_a   1.000
_cell.length_b   1.000
_cell.length_c   1.000
_cell.angle_alpha   90.00
_cell.angle_beta   90.00
_cell.angle_gamma   90.00
#
_symmetry.space_group_name_H-M   'P 1'
#
loop_
_entity.id
_entity.type
_entity.pdbx_description
1 polymer ?
#
loop_
_entity_poly.entity_id
_entity_poly.type
_entity_poly.pdbx_seq_one_letter_code
_entity_poly.pdbx_strand_id
1 'polypeptide(L)'
;MKKWILFPLTIVLIVVLFFAPYLFQNFTDDEKIILARGGNLPLNEQLELRDALSYNNEVRKSLYEKFISTGNSEYNRSYVDAGYTIKVFSNLAKQRNITDVEFKILITTLKANNAYYAVNTSPENSCQGTFSSKAPYDNYLKINNTQFTSKLPFVYYKGQGWQLYPVTSTFWASVYFERGDYQSGIEILDELSQYMSTEEYNGMEYGVFNVYFQYSNSSIPWASSYSQGMSAGLYTQAYNETKDEKYLDQSKLLFNSFKIPLNESGFIAPTEYGNWFLEYNFKPDHLILNGHIITMKGVYTYYQVTGDPLALELFENGTESVKAILPELDSGNWSYYALTGKDEKPAWEASEYYHGLHVELLKWLYTTTGDDFFNQYASRWEEYLENR
;
A
#
# COMPACT_ATOMS: atom_id res chain seq x y z
N MET A 1 -55.97 14.04 -9.23
CA MET A 1 -55.29 14.95 -8.27
C MET A 1 -53.93 14.35 -7.93
N LYS A 2 -52.84 15.03 -8.32
CA LYS A 2 -51.45 14.58 -8.07
C LYS A 2 -51.15 14.64 -6.56
N LYS A 3 -50.77 13.51 -5.96
CA LYS A 3 -50.21 13.48 -4.60
C LYS A 3 -48.85 14.15 -4.63
N TRP A 4 -48.73 15.31 -3.98
CA TRP A 4 -47.45 15.91 -3.67
C TRP A 4 -46.79 15.06 -2.58
N ILE A 5 -45.61 14.53 -2.87
CA ILE A 5 -44.76 13.89 -1.88
C ILE A 5 -44.25 15.01 -0.97
N LEU A 6 -44.85 15.14 0.21
CA LEU A 6 -44.30 15.96 1.30
C LEU A 6 -43.00 15.29 1.75
N PHE A 7 -41.86 15.78 1.26
CA PHE A 7 -40.58 15.53 1.91
C PHE A 7 -40.66 16.12 3.32
N PRO A 8 -40.27 15.38 4.39
CA PRO A 8 -40.40 15.90 5.74
C PRO A 8 -39.49 17.12 5.92
N LEU A 9 -40.09 18.30 6.20
CA LEU A 9 -39.35 19.54 6.48
C LEU A 9 -38.24 19.34 7.53
N THR A 10 -38.46 18.42 8.46
CA THR A 10 -37.51 18.03 9.53
C THR A 10 -36.22 17.44 8.97
N ILE A 11 -36.28 16.61 7.93
CA ILE A 11 -35.09 16.01 7.30
C ILE A 11 -34.27 17.09 6.60
N VAL A 12 -34.94 18.01 5.90
CA VAL A 12 -34.30 19.15 5.23
C VAL A 12 -33.63 20.06 6.26
N LEU A 13 -34.28 20.35 7.39
CA LEU A 13 -33.73 21.18 8.45
C LEU A 13 -32.48 20.55 9.10
N ILE A 14 -32.52 19.23 9.34
CA ILE A 14 -31.41 18.47 9.92
C ILE A 14 -30.21 18.47 8.97
N VAL A 15 -30.42 18.20 7.68
CA VAL A 15 -29.35 18.24 6.66
C VAL A 15 -28.74 19.65 6.58
N VAL A 16 -29.56 20.69 6.53
CA VAL A 16 -29.08 22.08 6.49
C VAL A 16 -28.23 22.43 7.72
N LEU A 17 -28.62 21.97 8.92
CA LEU A 17 -27.85 22.20 10.14
C LEU A 17 -26.48 21.52 10.12
N PHE A 18 -26.38 20.30 9.59
CA PHE A 18 -25.09 19.59 9.49
C PHE A 18 -24.14 20.21 8.47
N PHE A 19 -24.65 20.79 7.38
CA PHE A 19 -23.83 21.44 6.37
C PHE A 19 -23.58 22.94 6.62
N ALA A 20 -24.30 23.55 7.59
CA ALA A 20 -24.17 24.95 7.94
C ALA A 20 -22.73 25.43 8.25
N PRO A 21 -21.86 24.66 8.95
CA PRO A 21 -20.49 25.06 9.22
C PRO A 21 -19.65 25.28 7.95
N TYR A 22 -20.02 24.66 6.84
CA TYR A 22 -19.27 24.67 5.58
C TYR A 22 -19.79 25.69 4.57
N LEU A 23 -20.94 26.33 4.82
CA LEU A 23 -21.56 27.28 3.88
C LEU A 23 -20.67 28.48 3.55
N PHE A 24 -19.73 28.83 4.43
CA PHE A 24 -18.82 29.95 4.28
C PHE A 24 -17.36 29.54 4.00
N GLN A 25 -17.09 28.24 3.83
CA GLN A 25 -15.76 27.79 3.45
C GLN A 25 -15.53 27.91 1.95
N ASN A 26 -14.38 28.47 1.60
CA ASN A 26 -13.92 28.57 0.22
C ASN A 26 -13.09 27.34 -0.14
N PHE A 27 -13.77 26.26 -0.56
CA PHE A 27 -13.11 25.12 -1.19
C PHE A 27 -12.52 25.52 -2.56
N THR A 28 -11.35 24.97 -2.86
CA THR A 28 -10.70 25.05 -4.18
C THR A 28 -11.50 24.26 -5.22
N ASP A 29 -11.23 24.48 -6.51
CA ASP A 29 -11.95 23.77 -7.58
C ASP A 29 -11.65 22.26 -7.58
N ASP A 30 -10.42 21.87 -7.25
CA ASP A 30 -10.04 20.46 -7.09
C ASP A 30 -10.86 19.80 -5.95
N GLU A 31 -11.08 20.50 -4.84
CA GLU A 31 -11.90 20.01 -3.72
C GLU A 31 -13.39 19.98 -4.04
N LYS A 32 -13.92 21.00 -4.71
CA LYS A 32 -15.34 21.02 -5.15
C LYS A 32 -15.66 19.82 -6.04
N ILE A 33 -14.73 19.44 -6.92
CA ILE A 33 -14.88 18.26 -7.78
C ILE A 33 -14.98 16.98 -6.93
N ILE A 34 -14.08 16.82 -5.95
CA ILE A 34 -14.10 15.69 -5.01
C ILE A 34 -15.42 15.67 -4.22
N LEU A 35 -15.81 16.80 -3.64
CA LEU A 35 -17.04 16.94 -2.84
C LEU A 35 -18.30 16.64 -3.65
N ALA A 36 -18.33 17.02 -4.93
CA ALA A 36 -19.43 16.71 -5.84
C ALA A 36 -19.55 15.21 -6.10
N ARG A 37 -18.42 14.49 -6.25
CA ARG A 37 -18.41 13.03 -6.38
C ARG A 37 -18.80 12.32 -5.09
N GLY A 38 -18.49 12.90 -3.94
CA GLY A 38 -18.82 12.34 -2.62
C GLY A 38 -20.30 12.50 -2.21
N GLY A 39 -21.16 13.11 -3.02
CA GLY A 39 -22.55 13.40 -2.66
C GLY A 39 -23.43 12.16 -2.40
N ASN A 40 -23.00 10.98 -2.85
CA ASN A 40 -23.71 9.71 -2.64
C ASN A 40 -23.18 8.89 -1.45
N LEU A 41 -22.10 9.32 -0.79
CA LEU A 41 -21.57 8.64 0.39
C LEU A 41 -22.59 8.68 1.55
N PRO A 42 -22.49 7.76 2.52
CA PRO A 42 -23.18 7.91 3.80
C PRO A 42 -22.93 9.29 4.43
N LEU A 43 -23.94 9.87 5.09
CA LEU A 43 -23.86 11.25 5.62
C LEU A 43 -22.65 11.47 6.54
N ASN A 44 -22.33 10.50 7.38
CA ASN A 44 -21.14 10.56 8.25
C ASN A 44 -19.84 10.66 7.44
N GLU A 45 -19.70 9.91 6.35
CA GLU A 45 -18.52 9.97 5.48
C GLU A 45 -18.47 11.28 4.67
N GLN A 46 -19.62 11.82 4.26
CA GLN A 46 -19.69 13.14 3.62
C GLN A 46 -19.21 14.27 4.54
N LEU A 47 -19.54 14.18 5.83
CA LEU A 47 -19.09 15.12 6.85
C LEU A 47 -17.60 14.93 7.12
N GLU A 48 -17.14 13.69 7.28
CA GLU A 48 -15.74 13.37 7.50
C GLU A 48 -14.83 13.86 6.36
N LEU A 49 -15.28 13.71 5.11
CA LEU A 49 -14.59 14.25 3.94
C LEU A 49 -14.48 15.78 4.00
N ARG A 50 -15.56 16.47 4.39
CA ARG A 50 -15.55 17.93 4.50
C ARG A 50 -14.68 18.40 5.64
N ASP A 51 -14.74 17.77 6.81
CA ASP A 51 -13.87 18.04 7.95
C ASP A 51 -12.40 17.87 7.56
N ALA A 52 -12.05 16.78 6.88
CA ALA A 52 -10.69 16.51 6.44
C ALA A 52 -10.17 17.57 5.45
N LEU A 53 -10.97 17.96 4.46
CA LEU A 53 -10.62 19.00 3.49
C LEU A 53 -10.54 20.39 4.14
N SER A 54 -11.49 20.72 5.01
CA SER A 54 -11.50 21.94 5.81
C SER A 54 -10.21 22.11 6.59
N TYR A 55 -9.84 21.08 7.35
CA TYR A 55 -8.66 21.13 8.19
C TYR A 55 -7.38 21.14 7.36
N ASN A 56 -7.36 20.45 6.21
CA ASN A 56 -6.24 20.54 5.27
C ASN A 56 -6.02 21.96 4.76
N ASN A 57 -7.10 22.70 4.44
CA ASN A 57 -7.01 24.09 4.04
C ASN A 57 -6.42 24.99 5.13
N GLU A 58 -6.79 24.78 6.39
CA GLU A 58 -6.20 25.52 7.53
C GLU A 58 -4.70 25.23 7.69
N VAL A 59 -4.33 23.94 7.67
CA VAL A 59 -2.92 23.50 7.77
C VAL A 59 -2.10 24.09 6.63
N ARG A 60 -2.57 23.95 5.38
CA ARG A 60 -1.87 24.45 4.20
C ARG A 60 -1.76 25.97 4.19
N LYS A 61 -2.81 26.69 4.61
CA LYS A 61 -2.76 28.15 4.76
C LYS A 61 -1.68 28.56 5.76
N SER A 62 -1.64 27.92 6.93
CA SER A 62 -0.62 28.19 7.96
C SER A 62 0.81 27.95 7.45
N LEU A 63 1.03 26.83 6.74
CA LEU A 63 2.33 26.53 6.10
C LEU A 63 2.72 27.59 5.07
N TYR A 64 1.79 28.00 4.21
CA TYR A 64 2.05 29.01 3.19
C TYR A 64 2.36 30.39 3.82
N GLU A 65 1.62 30.82 4.85
CA GLU A 65 1.88 32.05 5.57
C GLU A 65 3.27 32.05 6.26
N LYS A 66 3.67 30.90 6.83
CA LYS A 66 5.03 30.72 7.37
C LYS A 66 6.10 30.79 6.27
N PHE A 67 5.85 30.21 5.09
CA PHE A 67 6.76 30.34 3.96
C PHE A 67 6.92 31.80 3.52
N ILE A 68 5.82 32.53 3.33
CA ILE A 68 5.86 33.94 2.89
C ILE A 68 6.56 34.85 3.91
N SER A 69 6.34 34.61 5.20
CA SER A 69 6.94 35.44 6.26
C SER A 69 8.41 35.12 6.55
N THR A 70 8.85 33.87 6.36
CA THR A 70 10.21 33.44 6.73
C THR A 70 11.15 33.25 5.53
N GLY A 71 10.61 33.02 4.34
CA GLY A 71 11.37 32.58 3.16
C GLY A 71 11.90 31.14 3.26
N ASN A 72 11.59 30.38 4.32
CA ASN A 72 12.08 29.02 4.50
C ASN A 72 11.35 28.04 3.55
N SER A 73 12.10 27.47 2.60
CA SER A 73 11.59 26.53 1.60
C SER A 73 10.98 25.24 2.16
N GLU A 74 11.30 24.85 3.40
CA GLU A 74 10.70 23.69 4.06
C GLU A 74 9.19 23.85 4.26
N TYR A 75 8.72 25.06 4.58
CA TYR A 75 7.29 25.34 4.70
C TYR A 75 6.60 25.25 3.34
N ASN A 76 7.25 25.70 2.26
CA ASN A 76 6.72 25.56 0.91
C ASN A 76 6.65 24.08 0.48
N ARG A 77 7.68 23.28 0.77
CA ARG A 77 7.66 21.83 0.54
C ARG A 77 6.53 21.16 1.29
N SER A 78 6.37 21.50 2.57
CA SER A 78 5.28 20.99 3.42
C SER A 78 3.89 21.38 2.87
N TYR A 79 3.75 22.60 2.34
CA TYR A 79 2.51 23.05 1.70
C TYR A 79 2.13 22.21 0.47
N VAL A 80 3.13 21.83 -0.33
CA VAL A 80 2.95 20.96 -1.50
C VAL A 80 2.62 19.53 -1.05
N ASP A 81 3.42 18.96 -0.16
CA ASP A 81 3.27 17.60 0.34
C ASP A 81 1.89 17.39 0.99
N ALA A 82 1.45 18.33 1.83
CA ALA A 82 0.15 18.27 2.50
C ALA A 82 -1.05 18.32 1.54
N GLY A 83 -0.88 18.83 0.32
CA GLY A 83 -1.92 18.95 -0.70
C GLY A 83 -1.91 17.88 -1.78
N TYR A 84 -0.90 17.00 -1.80
CA TYR A 84 -0.70 16.04 -2.89
C TYR A 84 -1.89 15.11 -3.10
N THR A 85 -2.44 14.54 -2.02
CA THR A 85 -3.56 13.59 -2.10
C THR A 85 -4.82 14.24 -2.70
N ILE A 86 -5.11 15.51 -2.41
CA ILE A 86 -6.21 16.24 -3.06
C ILE A 86 -5.99 16.30 -4.57
N LYS A 87 -4.74 16.53 -5.01
CA LYS A 87 -4.41 16.60 -6.43
C LYS A 87 -4.62 15.26 -7.14
N VAL A 88 -4.22 14.16 -6.51
CA VAL A 88 -4.42 12.81 -7.06
C VAL A 88 -5.91 12.52 -7.25
N PHE A 89 -6.70 12.66 -6.19
CA PHE A 89 -8.11 12.28 -6.23
C PHE A 89 -8.97 13.26 -7.04
N SER A 90 -8.59 14.55 -7.12
CA SER A 90 -9.28 15.49 -8.02
C SER A 90 -9.04 15.15 -9.49
N ASN A 91 -7.83 14.69 -9.85
CA ASN A 91 -7.52 14.24 -11.21
C ASN A 91 -8.29 12.95 -11.56
N LEU A 92 -8.38 11.99 -10.64
CA LEU A 92 -9.21 10.80 -10.83
C LEU A 92 -10.70 11.18 -10.99
N ALA A 93 -11.20 12.09 -10.15
CA ALA A 93 -12.60 12.52 -10.13
C ALA A 93 -13.04 13.30 -11.39
N LYS A 94 -12.06 13.89 -12.12
CA LYS A 94 -12.26 14.49 -13.44
C LYS A 94 -12.42 13.45 -14.54
N GLN A 95 -11.84 12.26 -14.37
CA GLN A 95 -11.83 11.19 -15.37
C GLN A 95 -12.98 10.20 -15.16
N ARG A 96 -13.30 9.88 -13.90
CA ARG A 96 -14.36 8.92 -13.54
C ARG A 96 -14.97 9.23 -12.17
N ASN A 97 -15.97 8.44 -11.79
CA ASN A 97 -16.46 8.45 -10.42
C ASN A 97 -15.42 7.82 -9.47
N ILE A 98 -15.39 8.35 -8.25
CA ILE A 98 -14.58 7.85 -7.14
C ILE A 98 -15.41 6.82 -6.37
N THR A 99 -14.82 5.67 -6.04
CA THR A 99 -15.47 4.60 -5.29
C THR A 99 -15.48 4.89 -3.78
N ASP A 100 -16.31 4.18 -3.03
CA ASP A 100 -16.38 4.33 -1.57
C ASP A 100 -15.03 3.98 -0.91
N VAL A 101 -14.34 2.94 -1.40
CA VAL A 101 -13.00 2.55 -0.93
C VAL A 101 -11.98 3.65 -1.22
N GLU A 102 -12.04 4.27 -2.40
CA GLU A 102 -11.18 5.40 -2.74
C GLU A 102 -11.42 6.62 -1.85
N PHE A 103 -12.67 6.91 -1.50
CA PHE A 103 -12.97 7.97 -0.54
C PHE A 103 -12.37 7.67 0.83
N LYS A 104 -12.44 6.42 1.31
CA LYS A 104 -11.77 6.03 2.57
C LYS A 104 -10.27 6.25 2.51
N ILE A 105 -9.62 5.85 1.42
CA ILE A 105 -8.17 6.07 1.24
C ILE A 105 -7.85 7.57 1.22
N LEU A 106 -8.61 8.38 0.48
CA LEU A 106 -8.46 9.84 0.43
C LEU A 106 -8.58 10.46 1.83
N ILE A 107 -9.66 10.13 2.55
CA ILE A 107 -9.96 10.70 3.87
C ILE A 107 -8.87 10.31 4.87
N THR A 108 -8.53 9.02 4.97
CA THR A 108 -7.50 8.53 5.89
C THR A 108 -6.14 9.16 5.59
N THR A 109 -5.77 9.23 4.31
CA THR A 109 -4.49 9.84 3.91
C THR A 109 -4.47 11.34 4.20
N LEU A 110 -5.59 12.05 4.02
CA LEU A 110 -5.69 13.46 4.39
C LEU A 110 -5.59 13.67 5.90
N LYS A 111 -6.25 12.83 6.71
CA LYS A 111 -6.16 12.89 8.17
C LYS A 111 -4.72 12.68 8.66
N ALA A 112 -4.00 11.70 8.09
CA ALA A 112 -2.59 11.49 8.37
C ALA A 112 -1.75 12.74 8.05
N ASN A 113 -1.90 13.29 6.85
CA ASN A 113 -1.17 14.49 6.45
C ASN A 113 -1.52 15.70 7.32
N ASN A 114 -2.79 15.94 7.61
CA ASN A 114 -3.23 17.03 8.47
C ASN A 114 -2.62 16.90 9.87
N ALA A 115 -2.71 15.71 10.47
CA ALA A 115 -2.16 15.45 11.79
C ALA A 115 -0.64 15.66 11.85
N TYR A 116 0.10 15.30 10.80
CA TYR A 116 1.53 15.53 10.75
C TYR A 116 1.88 17.01 10.54
N TYR A 117 1.34 17.62 9.49
CA TYR A 117 1.73 18.96 9.02
C TYR A 117 1.16 20.11 9.84
N ALA A 118 0.18 19.84 10.72
CA ALA A 118 -0.28 20.82 11.70
C ALA A 118 0.85 21.31 12.62
N VAL A 119 1.85 20.47 12.89
CA VAL A 119 2.94 20.77 13.84
C VAL A 119 4.35 20.50 13.33
N ASN A 120 4.51 19.82 12.18
CA ASN A 120 5.81 19.48 11.60
C ASN A 120 6.01 20.09 10.20
N THR A 121 7.26 20.21 9.79
CA THR A 121 7.65 20.36 8.38
C THR A 121 8.00 18.99 7.79
N SER A 122 7.96 18.87 6.46
CA SER A 122 8.27 17.65 5.73
C SER A 122 9.64 17.06 6.09
N PRO A 123 9.75 15.73 6.29
CA PRO A 123 11.04 15.06 6.42
C PRO A 123 11.98 15.35 5.23
N GLU A 124 13.29 15.20 5.46
CA GLU A 124 14.28 15.39 4.40
C GLU A 124 14.29 14.24 3.38
N ASN A 125 14.19 13.01 3.90
CA ASN A 125 14.25 11.76 3.16
C ASN A 125 12.96 10.97 3.34
N SER A 126 12.66 10.08 2.38
CA SER A 126 11.55 9.14 2.52
C SER A 126 11.73 8.28 3.77
N CYS A 127 10.66 8.12 4.55
CA CYS A 127 10.69 7.36 5.79
C CYS A 127 9.34 6.72 6.09
N GLN A 128 9.34 5.70 6.94
CA GLN A 128 8.12 5.11 7.48
C GLN A 128 7.75 5.83 8.79
N GLY A 129 6.46 5.95 9.05
CA GLY A 129 5.94 6.55 10.26
C GLY A 129 4.61 5.97 10.69
N THR A 130 4.25 6.20 11.94
CA THR A 130 2.99 5.72 12.52
C THR A 130 2.33 6.79 13.36
N PHE A 131 1.01 6.80 13.32
CA PHE A 131 0.13 7.60 14.18
C PHE A 131 -0.38 6.78 15.37
N SER A 132 0.29 5.66 15.68
CA SER A 132 0.02 4.77 16.81
C SER A 132 1.14 4.82 17.84
N SER A 133 0.84 4.38 19.06
CA SER A 133 1.87 4.10 20.06
C SER A 133 2.62 2.79 19.82
N LYS A 134 2.08 1.89 18.97
CA LYS A 134 2.61 0.56 18.65
C LYS A 134 3.31 0.53 17.28
N ALA A 135 4.42 -0.19 17.21
CA ALA A 135 5.11 -0.59 15.98
C ALA A 135 5.88 -1.91 16.21
N PRO A 136 6.18 -2.67 15.15
CA PRO A 136 6.86 -3.96 15.28
C PRO A 136 8.38 -3.86 15.50
N TYR A 137 9.02 -2.72 15.28
CA TYR A 137 10.46 -2.50 15.47
C TYR A 137 10.75 -1.00 15.64
N ASP A 138 11.96 -0.60 16.06
CA ASP A 138 12.23 0.77 16.54
C ASP A 138 12.56 1.83 15.46
N ASN A 139 12.89 1.41 14.23
CA ASN A 139 13.31 2.33 13.16
C ASN A 139 12.13 2.94 12.38
N TYR A 140 11.34 3.80 13.03
CA TYR A 140 10.20 4.49 12.42
C TYR A 140 9.95 5.86 13.06
N LEU A 141 9.31 6.76 12.32
CA LEU A 141 8.89 8.04 12.87
C LEU A 141 7.56 7.91 13.64
N LYS A 142 7.61 8.09 14.96
CA LYS A 142 6.40 8.14 15.78
C LYS A 142 5.78 9.54 15.73
N ILE A 143 4.54 9.63 15.28
CA ILE A 143 3.81 10.88 15.14
C ILE A 143 2.79 10.97 16.27
N ASN A 144 3.18 11.68 17.34
CA ASN A 144 2.32 11.88 18.50
C ASN A 144 1.28 12.99 18.19
N ASN A 145 0.09 12.61 17.75
CA ASN A 145 -1.04 13.53 17.60
C ASN A 145 -2.33 12.87 18.12
N THR A 146 -3.13 13.61 18.89
CA THR A 146 -4.42 13.15 19.43
C THR A 146 -5.56 13.20 18.41
N GLN A 147 -5.38 13.88 17.28
CA GLN A 147 -6.44 14.11 16.28
C GLN A 147 -6.60 12.98 15.25
N PHE A 148 -5.59 12.12 15.10
CA PHE A 148 -5.63 10.98 14.20
C PHE A 148 -4.82 9.82 14.78
N THR A 149 -5.38 8.62 14.71
CA THR A 149 -4.72 7.39 15.10
C THR A 149 -5.09 6.32 14.09
N SER A 150 -4.09 5.54 13.69
CA SER A 150 -4.22 4.42 12.77
C SER A 150 -3.24 3.34 13.20
N LYS A 151 -3.65 2.07 13.11
CA LYS A 151 -2.77 0.91 13.31
C LYS A 151 -1.82 0.72 12.13
N LEU A 152 -2.16 1.29 10.97
CA LEU A 152 -1.38 1.16 9.76
C LEU A 152 -0.17 2.10 9.78
N PRO A 153 0.99 1.63 9.28
CA PRO A 153 2.09 2.52 8.96
C PRO A 153 1.78 3.34 7.70
N PHE A 154 2.38 4.53 7.64
CA PHE A 154 2.38 5.41 6.48
C PHE A 154 3.81 5.61 6.00
N VAL A 155 3.97 5.91 4.72
CA VAL A 155 5.27 6.20 4.12
C VAL A 155 5.28 7.63 3.63
N TYR A 156 6.27 8.40 4.09
CA TYR A 156 6.53 9.72 3.55
C TYR A 156 7.28 9.59 2.22
N TYR A 157 6.75 10.23 1.18
CA TYR A 157 7.44 10.44 -0.08
C TYR A 157 7.60 11.94 -0.33
N LYS A 158 8.82 12.36 -0.64
CA LYS A 158 9.14 13.75 -0.94
C LYS A 158 8.35 14.25 -2.14
N GLY A 159 7.65 15.38 -1.98
CA GLY A 159 6.75 15.93 -3.00
C GLY A 159 5.34 15.35 -2.96
N GLN A 160 5.09 14.35 -2.11
CA GLN A 160 3.82 13.60 -2.08
C GLN A 160 3.22 13.48 -0.67
N GLY A 161 3.96 13.82 0.38
CA GLY A 161 3.48 13.72 1.76
C GLY A 161 3.39 12.28 2.26
N TRP A 162 2.60 12.08 3.32
CA TRP A 162 2.37 10.78 3.94
C TRP A 162 1.35 9.99 3.15
N GLN A 163 1.71 8.76 2.79
CA GLN A 163 0.90 7.89 1.93
C GLN A 163 0.61 6.56 2.63
N LEU A 164 -0.63 6.10 2.50
CA LEU A 164 -0.99 4.73 2.86
C LEU A 164 -0.35 3.78 1.84
N TYR A 165 0.43 2.81 2.29
CA TYR A 165 1.11 1.86 1.41
C TYR A 165 0.93 0.41 1.90
N PRO A 166 0.08 -0.39 1.23
CA PRO A 166 -0.24 -1.77 1.62
C PRO A 166 0.98 -2.69 1.78
N VAL A 167 2.05 -2.47 1.01
CA VAL A 167 3.32 -3.23 1.16
C VAL A 167 3.92 -3.03 2.55
N THR A 168 3.99 -1.79 3.03
CA THR A 168 4.51 -1.50 4.38
C THR A 168 3.56 -2.04 5.47
N SER A 169 2.24 -1.91 5.28
CA SER A 169 1.26 -2.44 6.22
C SER A 169 1.36 -3.97 6.37
N THR A 170 1.48 -4.68 5.25
CA THR A 170 1.61 -6.16 5.24
C THR A 170 2.96 -6.63 5.78
N PHE A 171 4.04 -5.90 5.51
CA PHE A 171 5.33 -6.15 6.15
C PHE A 171 5.25 -5.99 7.68
N TRP A 172 4.59 -4.94 8.17
CA TRP A 172 4.43 -4.76 9.62
C TRP A 172 3.60 -5.88 10.25
N ALA A 173 2.51 -6.28 9.59
CA ALA A 173 1.72 -7.43 10.02
C ALA A 173 2.56 -8.71 10.04
N SER A 174 3.36 -8.98 9.00
CA SER A 174 4.19 -10.20 8.98
C SER A 174 5.21 -10.25 10.11
N VAL A 175 5.85 -9.13 10.45
CA VAL A 175 6.79 -9.08 11.59
C VAL A 175 6.08 -9.39 12.91
N TYR A 176 4.84 -8.94 13.10
CA TYR A 176 4.06 -9.30 14.30
C TYR A 176 3.73 -10.79 14.35
N PHE A 177 3.28 -11.38 13.25
CA PHE A 177 3.01 -12.82 13.16
C PHE A 177 4.27 -13.66 13.39
N GLU A 178 5.40 -13.29 12.80
CA GLU A 178 6.70 -13.98 12.97
C GLU A 178 7.19 -13.98 14.43
N ARG A 179 6.78 -12.97 15.22
CA ARG A 179 7.10 -12.85 16.65
C ARG A 179 6.03 -13.47 17.56
N GLY A 180 4.97 -14.04 17.01
CA GLY A 180 3.83 -14.59 17.76
C GLY A 180 2.90 -13.54 18.38
N ASP A 181 3.03 -12.25 18.04
CA ASP A 181 2.07 -11.21 18.43
C ASP A 181 0.94 -11.13 17.38
N TYR A 182 0.16 -12.21 17.30
CA TYR A 182 -0.94 -12.32 16.34
C TYR A 182 -2.00 -11.24 16.53
N GLN A 183 -2.25 -10.81 17.77
CA GLN A 183 -3.23 -9.77 18.06
C GLN A 183 -2.87 -8.44 17.38
N SER A 184 -1.62 -7.97 17.49
CA SER A 184 -1.20 -6.73 16.82
C SER A 184 -1.17 -6.89 15.30
N GLY A 185 -0.79 -8.07 14.79
CA GLY A 185 -0.85 -8.36 13.36
C GLY A 185 -2.27 -8.32 12.81
N ILE A 186 -3.22 -8.94 13.51
CA ILE A 186 -4.65 -8.97 13.15
C ILE A 186 -5.25 -7.56 13.20
N GLU A 187 -4.90 -6.73 14.18
CA GLU A 187 -5.33 -5.32 14.24
C GLU A 187 -4.94 -4.55 12.97
N ILE A 188 -3.75 -4.80 12.42
CA ILE A 188 -3.32 -4.21 11.13
C ILE A 188 -4.17 -4.75 9.98
N LEU A 189 -4.38 -6.07 9.92
CA LEU A 189 -5.16 -6.70 8.85
C LEU A 189 -6.63 -6.24 8.85
N ASP A 190 -7.24 -6.10 10.02
CA ASP A 190 -8.61 -5.61 10.16
C ASP A 190 -8.75 -4.17 9.66
N GLU A 191 -7.83 -3.27 10.02
CA GLU A 191 -7.85 -1.90 9.50
C GLU A 191 -7.53 -1.85 8.00
N LEU A 192 -6.53 -2.61 7.55
CA LEU A 192 -6.13 -2.65 6.14
C LEU A 192 -7.26 -3.13 5.23
N SER A 193 -8.07 -4.10 5.69
CA SER A 193 -9.15 -4.71 4.90
C SER A 193 -10.18 -3.69 4.38
N GLN A 194 -10.34 -2.56 5.08
CA GLN A 194 -11.27 -1.50 4.70
C GLN A 194 -10.85 -0.74 3.44
N TYR A 195 -9.59 -0.90 3.02
CA TYR A 195 -9.00 -0.28 1.84
C TYR A 195 -8.84 -1.27 0.67
N MET A 196 -9.32 -2.51 0.82
CA MET A 196 -9.38 -3.47 -0.28
C MET A 196 -10.56 -3.14 -1.21
N SER A 197 -10.29 -3.03 -2.51
CA SER A 197 -11.36 -2.99 -3.51
C SER A 197 -11.72 -4.42 -3.91
N THR A 198 -13.01 -4.70 -4.08
CA THR A 198 -13.48 -5.94 -4.72
C THR A 198 -13.86 -5.62 -6.16
N GLU A 199 -13.24 -6.33 -7.09
CA GLU A 199 -13.44 -6.18 -8.54
C GLU A 199 -13.88 -7.53 -9.13
N GLU A 200 -14.37 -7.54 -10.37
CA GLU A 200 -14.84 -8.74 -11.06
C GLU A 200 -14.12 -8.90 -12.39
N TYR A 201 -13.66 -10.13 -12.68
CA TYR A 201 -13.13 -10.51 -13.96
C TYR A 201 -13.71 -11.85 -14.40
N ASN A 202 -14.46 -11.86 -15.52
CA ASN A 202 -15.11 -13.04 -16.08
C ASN A 202 -15.96 -13.83 -15.05
N GLY A 203 -16.73 -13.13 -14.21
CA GLY A 203 -17.57 -13.72 -13.17
C GLY A 203 -16.81 -14.15 -11.90
N MET A 204 -15.50 -13.88 -11.80
CA MET A 204 -14.70 -14.13 -10.60
C MET A 204 -14.45 -12.83 -9.85
N GLU A 205 -14.87 -12.77 -8.59
CA GLU A 205 -14.50 -11.67 -7.71
C GLU A 205 -13.05 -11.82 -7.22
N TYR A 206 -12.33 -10.71 -7.18
CA TYR A 206 -11.00 -10.62 -6.61
C TYR A 206 -10.82 -9.34 -5.79
N GLY A 207 -9.94 -9.42 -4.80
CA GLY A 207 -9.56 -8.31 -3.93
C GLY A 207 -8.27 -7.67 -4.39
N VAL A 208 -8.21 -6.33 -4.41
CA VAL A 208 -7.01 -5.59 -4.75
C VAL A 208 -6.76 -4.41 -3.82
N PHE A 209 -5.53 -4.32 -3.33
CA PHE A 209 -5.02 -3.14 -2.63
C PHE A 209 -4.37 -2.17 -3.60
N ASN A 210 -5.17 -1.19 -4.04
CA ASN A 210 -4.74 -0.13 -4.95
C ASN A 210 -3.90 0.95 -4.24
N VAL A 211 -2.87 1.44 -4.94
CA VAL A 211 -1.93 2.46 -4.46
C VAL A 211 -2.17 3.80 -5.16
N TYR A 212 -2.35 4.86 -4.37
CA TYR A 212 -2.79 6.18 -4.83
C TYR A 212 -1.70 7.27 -4.79
N PHE A 213 -0.45 6.87 -4.96
CA PHE A 213 0.67 7.80 -5.13
C PHE A 213 1.55 7.38 -6.30
N GLN A 214 2.25 8.32 -6.91
CA GLN A 214 3.04 8.04 -8.10
C GLN A 214 4.41 7.49 -7.69
N TYR A 215 4.79 6.35 -8.23
CA TYR A 215 6.11 5.79 -8.04
C TYR A 215 6.77 5.52 -9.38
N SER A 216 7.96 6.10 -9.61
CA SER A 216 8.76 5.83 -10.81
C SER A 216 7.97 5.93 -12.14
N ASN A 217 7.22 7.04 -12.29
CA ASN A 217 6.33 7.35 -13.43
C ASN A 217 5.11 6.43 -13.60
N SER A 218 4.66 5.74 -12.54
CA SER A 218 3.42 4.97 -12.57
C SER A 218 2.20 5.82 -12.97
N SER A 219 1.21 5.17 -13.57
CA SER A 219 -0.18 5.63 -13.47
C SER A 219 -0.69 5.46 -12.04
N ILE A 220 -1.84 6.08 -11.74
CA ILE A 220 -2.57 5.89 -10.49
C ILE A 220 -3.99 5.42 -10.84
N PRO A 221 -4.52 4.37 -10.18
CA PRO A 221 -3.84 3.51 -9.22
C PRO A 221 -2.85 2.54 -9.88
N TRP A 222 -1.98 1.96 -9.07
CA TRP A 222 -1.21 0.75 -9.38
C TRP A 222 -1.27 -0.23 -8.21
N ALA A 223 -0.82 -1.46 -8.39
CA ALA A 223 -0.84 -2.47 -7.33
C ALA A 223 0.46 -3.29 -7.31
N SER A 224 0.65 -4.02 -6.21
CA SER A 224 1.89 -4.76 -5.95
C SER A 224 1.62 -6.23 -5.66
N SER A 225 2.29 -7.15 -6.37
CA SER A 225 2.22 -8.58 -6.06
C SER A 225 2.67 -8.87 -4.64
N TYR A 226 3.61 -8.08 -4.10
CA TYR A 226 4.10 -8.21 -2.72
C TYR A 226 2.92 -8.14 -1.76
N SER A 227 2.19 -7.01 -1.72
CA SER A 227 1.10 -6.81 -0.76
C SER A 227 -0.01 -7.82 -0.99
N GLN A 228 -0.32 -8.16 -2.25
CA GLN A 228 -1.38 -9.12 -2.57
C GLN A 228 -1.07 -10.53 -2.07
N GLY A 229 0.12 -11.03 -2.37
CA GLY A 229 0.57 -12.36 -1.94
C GLY A 229 0.71 -12.44 -0.43
N MET A 230 1.39 -11.47 0.17
CA MET A 230 1.55 -11.41 1.63
C MET A 230 0.21 -11.31 2.35
N SER A 231 -0.71 -10.45 1.89
CA SER A 231 -2.04 -10.38 2.48
C SER A 231 -2.78 -11.71 2.37
N ALA A 232 -2.77 -12.38 1.22
CA ALA A 232 -3.43 -13.69 1.07
C ALA A 232 -2.93 -14.68 2.13
N GLY A 233 -1.61 -14.80 2.31
CA GLY A 233 -1.03 -15.65 3.35
C GLY A 233 -1.35 -15.20 4.79
N LEU A 234 -1.20 -13.91 5.09
CA LEU A 234 -1.44 -13.37 6.44
C LEU A 234 -2.89 -13.51 6.89
N TYR A 235 -3.85 -13.31 5.98
CA TYR A 235 -5.26 -13.54 6.27
C TYR A 235 -5.57 -15.02 6.53
N THR A 236 -4.91 -15.97 5.85
CA THR A 236 -5.04 -17.40 6.23
C THR A 236 -4.42 -17.71 7.59
N GLN A 237 -3.34 -17.04 7.98
CA GLN A 237 -2.80 -17.18 9.34
C GLN A 237 -3.76 -16.58 10.38
N ALA A 238 -4.36 -15.41 10.12
CA ALA A 238 -5.38 -14.81 10.97
C ALA A 238 -6.60 -15.74 11.13
N TYR A 239 -7.04 -16.41 10.05
CA TYR A 239 -8.05 -17.46 10.13
C TYR A 239 -7.62 -18.61 11.03
N ASN A 240 -6.37 -19.08 10.93
CA ASN A 240 -5.89 -20.16 11.78
C ASN A 240 -5.89 -19.81 13.27
N GLU A 241 -5.55 -18.57 13.61
CA GLU A 241 -5.52 -18.08 14.99
C GLU A 241 -6.93 -17.83 15.56
N THR A 242 -7.85 -17.29 14.76
CA THR A 242 -9.15 -16.81 15.25
C THR A 242 -10.33 -17.74 14.94
N LYS A 243 -10.20 -18.56 13.89
CA LYS A 243 -11.28 -19.34 13.27
C LYS A 243 -12.43 -18.48 12.73
N ASP A 244 -12.20 -17.19 12.48
CA ASP A 244 -13.17 -16.30 11.85
C ASP A 244 -13.07 -16.38 10.32
N GLU A 245 -14.10 -16.93 9.70
CA GLU A 245 -14.19 -17.17 8.24
C GLU A 245 -14.00 -15.88 7.42
N LYS A 246 -14.26 -14.69 7.99
CA LYS A 246 -14.04 -13.42 7.28
C LYS A 246 -12.62 -13.30 6.73
N TYR A 247 -11.63 -13.81 7.47
CA TYR A 247 -10.23 -13.75 7.05
C TYR A 247 -9.94 -14.73 5.92
N LEU A 248 -10.53 -15.92 5.96
CA LEU A 248 -10.38 -16.88 4.87
C LEU A 248 -11.03 -16.36 3.58
N ASP A 249 -12.16 -15.68 3.67
CA ASP A 249 -12.82 -15.06 2.52
C ASP A 249 -12.00 -13.91 1.93
N GLN A 250 -11.47 -13.02 2.77
CA GLN A 250 -10.54 -11.96 2.35
C GLN A 250 -9.30 -12.53 1.67
N SER A 251 -8.74 -13.60 2.23
CA SER A 251 -7.58 -14.30 1.68
C SER A 251 -7.84 -14.85 0.28
N LYS A 252 -8.99 -15.52 0.06
CA LYS A 252 -9.38 -16.05 -1.26
C LYS A 252 -9.57 -14.95 -2.29
N LEU A 253 -10.20 -13.83 -1.91
CA LEU A 253 -10.36 -12.66 -2.79
C LEU A 253 -8.99 -12.15 -3.25
N LEU A 254 -8.04 -11.97 -2.33
CA LEU A 254 -6.70 -11.51 -2.66
C LEU A 254 -5.94 -12.51 -3.53
N PHE A 255 -6.05 -13.80 -3.24
CA PHE A 255 -5.41 -14.84 -4.07
C PHE A 255 -5.99 -14.88 -5.49
N ASN A 256 -7.30 -14.64 -5.67
CA ASN A 256 -7.91 -14.57 -6.99
C ASN A 256 -7.28 -13.47 -7.88
N SER A 257 -6.67 -12.44 -7.31
CA SER A 257 -6.00 -11.39 -8.07
C SER A 257 -4.78 -11.89 -8.87
N PHE A 258 -4.20 -13.05 -8.51
CA PHE A 258 -3.13 -13.71 -9.28
C PHE A 258 -3.63 -14.45 -10.53
N LYS A 259 -4.95 -14.58 -10.69
CA LYS A 259 -5.58 -15.17 -11.88
C LYS A 259 -5.87 -14.14 -12.97
N ILE A 260 -5.62 -12.86 -12.67
CA ILE A 260 -5.85 -11.75 -13.60
C ILE A 260 -4.71 -11.68 -14.61
N PRO A 261 -4.99 -11.62 -15.93
CA PRO A 261 -3.97 -11.45 -16.95
C PRO A 261 -3.20 -10.14 -16.78
N LEU A 262 -1.93 -10.13 -17.18
CA LEU A 262 -1.07 -8.94 -17.10
C LEU A 262 -1.66 -7.73 -17.84
N ASN A 263 -2.28 -7.93 -19.01
CA ASN A 263 -2.92 -6.87 -19.79
C ASN A 263 -4.20 -6.31 -19.13
N GLU A 264 -4.69 -6.95 -18.07
CA GLU A 264 -5.83 -6.53 -17.25
C GLU A 264 -5.35 -6.10 -15.84
N SER A 265 -4.10 -5.60 -15.73
CA SER A 265 -3.46 -5.17 -14.46
C SER A 265 -3.07 -6.30 -13.49
N GLY A 266 -2.97 -7.54 -13.99
CA GLY A 266 -2.50 -8.70 -13.24
C GLY A 266 -1.03 -8.61 -12.80
N PHE A 267 -0.62 -9.59 -11.99
CA PHE A 267 0.67 -9.56 -11.26
C PHE A 267 1.76 -10.46 -11.83
N ILE A 268 1.47 -11.28 -12.84
CA ILE A 268 2.39 -12.30 -13.34
C ILE A 268 2.84 -11.94 -14.75
N ALA A 269 4.15 -11.73 -14.93
CA ALA A 269 4.76 -11.54 -16.24
C ALA A 269 5.43 -12.83 -16.73
N PRO A 270 5.18 -13.26 -17.98
CA PRO A 270 6.01 -14.28 -18.61
C PRO A 270 7.37 -13.68 -18.99
N THR A 271 8.46 -14.29 -18.53
CA THR A 271 9.84 -13.86 -18.81
C THR A 271 10.67 -15.01 -19.38
N GLU A 272 11.89 -14.72 -19.83
CA GLU A 272 12.84 -15.75 -20.27
C GLU A 272 13.27 -16.71 -19.13
N TYR A 273 13.10 -16.28 -17.87
CA TYR A 273 13.41 -17.08 -16.68
C TYR A 273 12.19 -17.87 -16.17
N GLY A 274 11.00 -17.66 -16.74
CA GLY A 274 9.74 -18.20 -16.24
C GLY A 274 8.75 -17.12 -15.81
N ASN A 275 7.67 -17.52 -15.14
CA ASN A 275 6.64 -16.60 -14.68
C ASN A 275 7.13 -15.80 -13.46
N TRP A 276 7.06 -14.47 -13.54
CA TRP A 276 7.57 -13.58 -12.51
C TRP A 276 6.46 -12.76 -11.84
N PHE A 277 6.39 -12.79 -10.50
CA PHE A 277 5.54 -11.90 -9.72
C PHE A 277 6.09 -10.46 -9.69
N LEU A 278 5.27 -9.49 -10.11
CA LEU A 278 5.63 -8.09 -10.23
C LEU A 278 5.33 -7.29 -8.95
N GLU A 279 6.38 -6.88 -8.21
CA GLU A 279 6.24 -5.92 -7.10
C GLU A 279 5.56 -4.63 -7.57
N TYR A 280 5.85 -4.21 -8.80
CA TYR A 280 5.17 -3.10 -9.46
C TYR A 280 4.49 -3.63 -10.73
N ASN A 281 3.17 -3.87 -10.69
CA ASN A 281 2.44 -4.47 -11.81
C ASN A 281 2.52 -3.68 -13.12
N PHE A 282 2.80 -2.37 -13.03
CA PHE A 282 3.00 -1.48 -14.17
C PHE A 282 4.43 -1.54 -14.77
N LYS A 283 5.34 -2.35 -14.24
CA LYS A 283 6.72 -2.52 -14.72
C LYS A 283 7.07 -4.00 -14.97
N PRO A 284 6.55 -4.62 -16.04
CA PRO A 284 6.74 -6.05 -16.29
C PRO A 284 8.21 -6.46 -16.49
N ASP A 285 9.06 -5.54 -16.94
CA ASP A 285 10.48 -5.82 -17.13
C ASP A 285 11.31 -5.63 -15.85
N HIS A 286 10.77 -5.02 -14.80
CA HIS A 286 11.47 -4.70 -13.55
C HIS A 286 11.42 -5.85 -12.55
N LEU A 287 12.22 -6.89 -12.83
CA LEU A 287 12.24 -8.14 -12.07
C LEU A 287 12.99 -7.95 -10.73
N ILE A 288 12.28 -7.50 -9.69
CA ILE A 288 12.80 -7.30 -8.33
C ILE A 288 12.81 -8.64 -7.58
N LEU A 289 13.98 -9.06 -7.09
CA LEU A 289 14.16 -10.38 -6.48
C LEU A 289 13.39 -10.52 -5.18
N ASN A 290 13.55 -9.58 -4.24
CA ASN A 290 12.86 -9.64 -2.96
C ASN A 290 11.34 -9.62 -3.14
N GLY A 291 10.83 -8.80 -4.07
CA GLY A 291 9.39 -8.69 -4.34
C GLY A 291 8.80 -10.02 -4.80
N HIS A 292 9.50 -10.72 -5.70
CA HIS A 292 9.10 -12.03 -6.18
C HIS A 292 9.05 -13.09 -5.07
N ILE A 293 10.13 -13.25 -4.31
CA ILE A 293 10.22 -14.29 -3.27
C ILE A 293 9.25 -13.98 -2.10
N ILE A 294 9.05 -12.72 -1.76
CA ILE A 294 8.11 -12.34 -0.70
C ILE A 294 6.66 -12.60 -1.14
N THR A 295 6.31 -12.33 -2.41
CA THR A 295 5.02 -12.78 -2.96
C THR A 295 4.87 -14.30 -2.84
N MET A 296 5.89 -15.07 -3.22
CA MET A 296 5.88 -16.53 -3.11
C MET A 296 5.66 -17.01 -1.66
N LYS A 297 6.29 -16.37 -0.67
CA LYS A 297 6.09 -16.71 0.75
C LYS A 297 4.63 -16.57 1.18
N GLY A 298 3.97 -15.50 0.74
CA GLY A 298 2.54 -15.30 0.98
C GLY A 298 1.65 -16.33 0.25
N VAL A 299 1.93 -16.61 -1.02
CA VAL A 299 1.21 -17.61 -1.83
C VAL A 299 1.38 -19.03 -1.26
N TYR A 300 2.58 -19.40 -0.83
CA TYR A 300 2.84 -20.69 -0.22
C TYR A 300 2.15 -20.83 1.15
N THR A 301 2.15 -19.77 1.96
CA THR A 301 1.38 -19.74 3.21
C THR A 301 -0.11 -19.96 2.94
N TYR A 302 -0.66 -19.29 1.92
CA TYR A 302 -2.05 -19.50 1.50
C TYR A 302 -2.32 -20.96 1.12
N TYR A 303 -1.43 -21.58 0.33
CA TYR A 303 -1.51 -23.00 -0.01
C TYR A 303 -1.51 -23.89 1.25
N GLN A 304 -0.60 -23.66 2.20
CA GLN A 304 -0.48 -24.49 3.40
C GLN A 304 -1.77 -24.56 4.22
N VAL A 305 -2.60 -23.50 4.18
CA VAL A 305 -3.86 -23.43 4.91
C VAL A 305 -5.04 -23.91 4.06
N THR A 306 -5.09 -23.55 2.78
CA THR A 306 -6.25 -23.81 1.91
C THR A 306 -6.18 -25.11 1.12
N GLY A 307 -4.96 -25.63 0.88
CA GLY A 307 -4.72 -26.74 -0.04
C GLY A 307 -4.99 -26.41 -1.51
N ASP A 308 -5.11 -25.13 -1.89
CA ASP A 308 -5.38 -24.73 -3.28
C ASP A 308 -4.23 -25.14 -4.20
N PRO A 309 -4.45 -26.07 -5.16
CA PRO A 309 -3.38 -26.58 -6.01
C PRO A 309 -2.76 -25.51 -6.91
N LEU A 310 -3.52 -24.46 -7.29
CA LEU A 310 -2.96 -23.37 -8.08
C LEU A 310 -1.92 -22.58 -7.28
N ALA A 311 -2.13 -22.40 -5.98
CA ALA A 311 -1.17 -21.69 -5.13
C ALA A 311 0.15 -22.45 -5.02
N LEU A 312 0.08 -23.80 -4.93
CA LEU A 312 1.28 -24.64 -4.99
C LEU A 312 1.98 -24.53 -6.35
N GLU A 313 1.24 -24.64 -7.45
CA GLU A 313 1.78 -24.53 -8.81
C GLU A 313 2.48 -23.16 -9.01
N LEU A 314 1.86 -22.08 -8.55
CA LEU A 314 2.43 -20.73 -8.62
C LEU A 314 3.73 -20.61 -7.80
N PHE A 315 3.79 -21.24 -6.63
CA PHE A 315 5.00 -21.29 -5.80
C PHE A 315 6.11 -22.12 -6.47
N GLU A 316 5.81 -23.30 -6.99
CA GLU A 316 6.78 -24.18 -7.66
C GLU A 316 7.36 -23.52 -8.92
N ASN A 317 6.50 -22.94 -9.77
CA ASN A 317 6.93 -22.21 -10.97
C ASN A 317 7.76 -20.96 -10.62
N GLY A 318 7.40 -20.23 -9.55
CA GLY A 318 8.20 -19.12 -9.04
C GLY A 318 9.58 -19.57 -8.56
N THR A 319 9.66 -20.72 -7.88
CA THR A 319 10.91 -21.32 -7.40
C THR A 319 11.88 -21.61 -8.55
N GLU A 320 11.39 -22.24 -9.61
CA GLU A 320 12.20 -22.48 -10.82
C GLU A 320 12.60 -21.16 -11.50
N SER A 321 11.75 -20.13 -11.45
CA SER A 321 12.08 -18.80 -11.99
C SER A 321 13.21 -18.13 -11.22
N VAL A 322 13.24 -18.26 -9.89
CA VAL A 322 14.35 -17.78 -9.05
C VAL A 322 15.65 -18.52 -9.41
N LYS A 323 15.61 -19.84 -9.60
CA LYS A 323 16.79 -20.62 -10.00
C LYS A 323 17.37 -20.15 -11.33
N ALA A 324 16.49 -19.87 -12.29
CA ALA A 324 16.89 -19.44 -13.62
C ALA A 324 17.53 -18.02 -13.62
N ILE A 325 17.02 -17.09 -12.80
CA ILE A 325 17.50 -15.70 -12.80
C ILE A 325 18.70 -15.43 -11.89
N LEU A 326 18.90 -16.25 -10.85
CA LEU A 326 19.94 -16.00 -9.83
C LEU A 326 21.36 -15.76 -10.38
N PRO A 327 21.84 -16.48 -11.42
CA PRO A 327 23.13 -16.19 -12.02
C PRO A 327 23.29 -14.76 -12.55
N GLU A 328 22.21 -14.14 -13.03
CA GLU A 328 22.21 -12.77 -13.57
C GLU A 328 22.14 -11.70 -12.47
N LEU A 329 21.69 -12.11 -11.28
CA LEU A 329 21.58 -11.23 -10.11
C LEU A 329 22.82 -11.28 -9.20
N ASP A 330 23.81 -12.10 -9.55
CA ASP A 330 25.08 -12.22 -8.85
C ASP A 330 26.19 -11.49 -9.63
N SER A 331 26.73 -10.40 -9.08
CA SER A 331 27.85 -9.68 -9.71
C SER A 331 29.20 -10.36 -9.52
N GLY A 332 29.25 -11.47 -8.77
CA GLY A 332 30.45 -12.19 -8.35
C GLY A 332 31.07 -11.67 -7.05
N ASN A 333 30.58 -10.55 -6.52
CA ASN A 333 30.98 -9.96 -5.24
C ASN A 333 29.83 -9.30 -4.47
N TRP A 334 28.62 -9.28 -5.04
CA TRP A 334 27.43 -8.69 -4.46
C TRP A 334 26.17 -9.20 -5.18
N SER A 335 24.99 -8.81 -4.69
CA SER A 335 23.72 -9.09 -5.38
C SER A 335 23.12 -7.82 -5.99
N TYR A 336 22.53 -7.94 -7.18
CA TYR A 336 21.71 -6.89 -7.77
C TYR A 336 20.31 -6.88 -7.15
N TYR A 337 19.74 -5.68 -6.97
CA TYR A 337 18.38 -5.52 -6.41
C TYR A 337 17.29 -6.10 -7.31
N ALA A 338 17.44 -5.86 -8.61
CA ALA A 338 16.54 -6.29 -9.66
C ALA A 338 17.35 -6.60 -10.92
N LEU A 339 16.74 -7.27 -11.90
CA LEU A 339 17.42 -7.54 -13.15
C LEU A 339 17.52 -6.30 -14.05
N THR A 340 16.44 -5.54 -14.20
CA THR A 340 16.44 -4.27 -14.95
C THR A 340 16.34 -3.10 -13.98
N GLY A 341 16.92 -1.96 -14.35
CA GLY A 341 16.85 -0.72 -13.58
C GLY A 341 16.24 0.41 -14.40
N LYS A 342 16.33 1.65 -13.90
CA LYS A 342 15.57 2.79 -14.43
C LYS A 342 15.74 2.98 -15.95
N ASP A 343 16.85 2.54 -16.57
CA ASP A 343 17.01 2.62 -18.02
C ASP A 343 17.82 1.47 -18.73
N GLU A 344 18.21 0.34 -18.09
CA GLU A 344 18.67 -0.96 -18.73
C GLU A 344 19.27 -2.00 -17.72
N LYS A 345 19.81 -3.16 -18.21
CA LYS A 345 20.38 -4.31 -17.45
C LYS A 345 21.93 -4.30 -17.37
N PRO A 346 22.55 -4.85 -16.30
CA PRO A 346 21.93 -5.20 -15.02
C PRO A 346 21.58 -3.96 -14.19
N ALA A 347 20.62 -4.08 -13.27
CA ALA A 347 20.23 -2.97 -12.39
C ALA A 347 21.33 -2.59 -11.39
N TRP A 348 21.00 -1.73 -10.42
CA TRP A 348 21.92 -1.34 -9.36
C TRP A 348 22.16 -2.47 -8.34
N GLU A 349 23.37 -2.49 -7.77
CA GLU A 349 23.70 -3.30 -6.60
C GLU A 349 22.68 -3.05 -5.48
N ALA A 350 22.23 -4.11 -4.83
CA ALA A 350 21.36 -4.00 -3.66
C ALA A 350 22.05 -3.19 -2.56
N SER A 351 21.29 -2.40 -1.80
CA SER A 351 21.83 -1.85 -0.56
C SER A 351 22.21 -2.99 0.40
N GLU A 352 23.05 -2.74 1.39
CA GLU A 352 23.41 -3.72 2.42
C GLU A 352 22.18 -4.39 3.05
N TYR A 353 21.15 -3.59 3.36
CA TYR A 353 19.88 -4.09 3.85
C TYR A 353 19.21 -5.08 2.87
N TYR A 354 19.10 -4.72 1.59
CA TYR A 354 18.44 -5.59 0.60
C TYR A 354 19.27 -6.82 0.27
N HIS A 355 20.60 -6.71 0.29
CA HIS A 355 21.48 -7.86 0.12
C HIS A 355 21.32 -8.87 1.26
N GLY A 356 21.33 -8.40 2.51
CA GLY A 356 21.02 -9.24 3.67
C GLY A 356 19.62 -9.84 3.58
N LEU A 357 18.62 -9.08 3.14
CA LEU A 357 17.28 -9.60 2.90
C LEU A 357 17.27 -10.71 1.83
N HIS A 358 18.03 -10.55 0.73
CA HIS A 358 18.15 -11.59 -0.28
C HIS A 358 18.72 -12.89 0.28
N VAL A 359 19.77 -12.81 1.10
CA VAL A 359 20.35 -13.98 1.79
C VAL A 359 19.27 -14.70 2.61
N GLU A 360 18.52 -13.98 3.44
CA GLU A 360 17.48 -14.57 4.28
C GLU A 360 16.32 -15.19 3.47
N LEU A 361 15.95 -14.57 2.34
CA LEU A 361 14.93 -15.10 1.43
C LEU A 361 15.40 -16.38 0.72
N LEU A 362 16.68 -16.47 0.36
CA LEU A 362 17.25 -17.69 -0.22
C LEU A 362 17.36 -18.82 0.82
N LYS A 363 17.73 -18.50 2.06
CA LYS A 363 17.67 -19.46 3.18
C LYS A 363 16.24 -19.97 3.40
N TRP A 364 15.24 -19.10 3.29
CA TRP A 364 13.84 -19.50 3.37
C TRP A 364 13.44 -20.43 2.21
N LEU A 365 13.87 -20.16 0.97
CA LEU A 365 13.61 -21.07 -0.16
C LEU A 365 14.28 -22.43 0.05
N TYR A 366 15.52 -22.47 0.53
CA TYR A 366 16.21 -23.72 0.87
C TYR A 366 15.43 -24.53 1.93
N THR A 367 15.05 -23.90 3.05
CA THR A 367 14.33 -24.62 4.11
C THR A 367 12.93 -25.09 3.69
N THR A 368 12.29 -24.37 2.76
CA THR A 368 10.95 -24.71 2.27
C THR A 368 10.98 -25.79 1.18
N THR A 369 11.97 -25.78 0.30
CA THR A 369 12.03 -26.67 -0.88
C THR A 369 12.96 -27.87 -0.70
N GLY A 370 13.96 -27.75 0.18
CA GLY A 370 15.05 -28.71 0.30
C GLY A 370 16.08 -28.66 -0.85
N ASP A 371 16.00 -27.70 -1.77
CA ASP A 371 16.93 -27.56 -2.88
C ASP A 371 18.21 -26.80 -2.44
N ASP A 372 19.32 -27.53 -2.33
CA ASP A 372 20.64 -27.01 -1.94
C ASP A 372 21.14 -25.87 -2.84
N PHE A 373 20.62 -25.72 -4.06
CA PHE A 373 20.98 -24.61 -4.95
C PHE A 373 20.78 -23.25 -4.27
N PHE A 374 19.68 -23.06 -3.54
CA PHE A 374 19.40 -21.80 -2.85
C PHE A 374 20.37 -21.58 -1.69
N ASN A 375 20.73 -22.64 -0.95
CA ASN A 375 21.70 -22.53 0.15
C ASN A 375 23.09 -22.15 -0.37
N GLN A 376 23.51 -22.68 -1.52
CA GLN A 376 24.79 -22.33 -2.14
C GLN A 376 24.88 -20.84 -2.51
N TYR A 377 23.79 -20.25 -3.04
CA TYR A 377 23.74 -18.80 -3.30
C TYR A 377 23.66 -18.00 -2.01
N ALA A 378 22.85 -18.44 -1.03
CA ALA A 378 22.74 -17.78 0.26
C ALA A 378 24.09 -17.69 0.98
N SER A 379 24.83 -18.80 1.09
CA SER A 379 26.16 -18.82 1.73
C SER A 379 27.17 -17.96 0.98
N ARG A 380 27.17 -17.99 -0.36
CA ARG A 380 28.06 -17.14 -1.16
C ARG A 380 27.80 -15.65 -0.96
N TRP A 381 26.52 -15.25 -0.95
CA TRP A 381 26.14 -13.85 -0.72
C TRP A 381 26.37 -13.44 0.74
N GLU A 382 26.21 -14.35 1.69
CA GLU A 382 26.60 -14.12 3.09
C GLU A 382 28.11 -13.86 3.24
N GLU A 383 28.97 -14.61 2.52
CA GLU A 383 30.41 -14.31 2.46
C GLU A 383 30.70 -12.92 1.88
N TYR A 384 29.89 -12.41 0.95
CA TYR A 384 30.06 -11.05 0.42
C TYR A 384 29.80 -9.98 1.48
N LEU A 385 28.86 -10.20 2.41
CA LEU A 385 28.63 -9.30 3.55
C LEU A 385 29.80 -9.29 4.52
N GLU A 386 30.37 -10.46 4.81
CA GLU A 386 31.48 -10.59 5.77
C GLU A 386 32.78 -9.96 5.28
N ASN A 387 32.98 -9.92 3.95
CA ASN A 387 34.21 -9.44 3.33
C ASN A 387 34.15 -7.98 2.86
N ARG A 388 33.09 -7.23 3.20
CA ARG A 388 32.85 -5.86 2.71
C ARG A 388 33.59 -4.77 3.49
#